data_AF-A0A2U8X586-F1
#
_entry.id   AF-A0A2U8X586-F1
#
_cell.length_a   1.000
_cell.length_b   1.000
_cell.length_c   1.000
_cell.angle_alpha   90.00
_cell.angle_beta   90.00
_cell.angle_gamma   90.00
#
_symmetry.space_group_name_H-M   'P 1'
#
loop_
_entity.id
_entity.type
_entity.pdbx_description
1 polymer ?
#
loop_
_entity_poly.entity_id
_entity_poly.type
_entity_poly.pdbx_seq_one_letter_code
_entity_poly.pdbx_strand_id
1 'polypeptide(L)'
;MPFIAPKDVGTTPRRSLSAHRRLQAWERTKGVCVICETPIDGVRERWIVEHIRALELGGADDLENMGPAHEGCARAKTRDDHAFTARAKRQKILHLGAATTSHPLPGSRGSPLKRKINGQVVLRAESMSRLALAELAAPVSSSQPLEERASKLHCPPRDGTPPGIHCMANSESMRKPTGPDGSHPRSVKAAPKSAALRIPASHVVLAGEEAAQYEKLHADIASAVGPTDIIEEFWVRDVADLVWETLRLRRLRGALLQVAMRNGLERVLPLLVEASFAERLAEDWFRGENQANAAVDTLLADAALSFDTVKAEALAARLDDFERFDRLIANAEARRNAILREVDRHREALAVRLARIGETIIEAEFTDVNPQTPNVSPSASGQPYAKRP
;
A
#
# COMPACT_ATOMS: atom_id res chain seq x y z
N MET A 1 -29.41 0.76 -36.14
CA MET A 1 -29.91 1.50 -34.97
C MET A 1 -29.18 2.82 -34.88
N PRO A 2 -29.85 3.94 -34.58
CA PRO A 2 -29.19 5.23 -34.41
C PRO A 2 -28.19 5.15 -33.25
N PHE A 3 -27.05 5.85 -33.39
CA PHE A 3 -26.06 5.97 -32.33
C PHE A 3 -26.67 6.80 -31.18
N ILE A 4 -27.09 6.12 -30.12
CA ILE A 4 -27.49 6.77 -28.87
C ILE A 4 -26.20 7.07 -28.13
N ALA A 5 -25.78 8.34 -28.11
CA ALA A 5 -24.66 8.77 -27.28
C ALA A 5 -25.05 8.58 -25.80
N PRO A 6 -24.43 7.65 -25.06
CA PRO A 6 -24.74 7.47 -23.65
C PRO A 6 -24.27 8.72 -22.90
N LYS A 7 -25.17 9.36 -22.15
CA LYS A 7 -24.78 10.47 -21.27
C LYS A 7 -23.93 9.89 -20.15
N ASP A 8 -22.65 10.25 -20.13
CA ASP A 8 -21.75 9.85 -19.06
C ASP A 8 -22.13 10.54 -17.74
N VAL A 9 -22.38 9.74 -16.71
CA VAL A 9 -22.63 10.21 -15.34
C VAL A 9 -21.35 10.06 -14.54
N GLY A 10 -20.69 11.19 -14.26
CA GLY A 10 -19.50 11.25 -13.42
C GLY A 10 -19.83 11.17 -11.92
N THR A 11 -18.79 11.13 -11.10
CA THR A 11 -18.93 11.24 -9.64
C THR A 11 -19.42 12.64 -9.27
N THR A 12 -20.50 12.72 -8.51
CA THR A 12 -21.01 13.99 -7.99
C THR A 12 -20.08 14.53 -6.89
N PRO A 13 -19.62 15.79 -6.96
CA PRO A 13 -18.79 16.38 -5.91
C PRO A 13 -19.60 16.56 -4.62
N ARG A 14 -19.03 16.17 -3.48
CA ARG A 14 -19.64 16.32 -2.15
C ARG A 14 -19.52 17.76 -1.67
N ARG A 15 -20.63 18.39 -1.27
CA ARG A 15 -20.65 19.70 -0.61
C ARG A 15 -20.39 19.54 0.89
N SER A 16 -19.98 20.64 1.53
CA SER A 16 -19.87 20.65 2.99
C SER A 16 -21.24 20.48 3.64
N LEU A 17 -21.27 19.69 4.72
CA LEU A 17 -22.50 19.36 5.41
C LEU A 17 -22.64 20.22 6.67
N SER A 18 -23.45 21.28 6.59
CA SER A 18 -23.73 22.16 7.73
C SER A 18 -24.61 21.47 8.77
N ALA A 19 -24.57 21.94 10.03
CA ALA A 19 -25.41 21.44 11.11
C ALA A 19 -26.92 21.51 10.75
N HIS A 20 -27.34 22.61 10.11
CA HIS A 20 -28.70 22.78 9.61
C HIS A 20 -29.08 21.70 8.58
N ARG A 21 -28.18 21.38 7.64
CA ARG A 21 -28.43 20.36 6.62
C ARG A 21 -28.49 18.95 7.21
N ARG A 22 -27.72 18.69 8.27
CA ARG A 22 -27.84 17.43 9.06
C ARG A 22 -29.19 17.31 9.74
N LEU A 23 -29.68 18.40 10.34
CA LEU A 23 -31.01 18.43 10.98
C LEU A 23 -32.13 18.20 9.95
N GLN A 24 -32.08 18.86 8.79
CA GLN A 24 -33.05 18.65 7.72
C GLN A 24 -33.09 17.20 7.23
N ALA A 25 -31.93 16.55 7.09
CA ALA A 25 -31.86 15.13 6.71
C ALA A 25 -32.50 14.22 7.77
N TRP A 26 -32.30 14.54 9.06
CA TRP A 26 -32.91 13.81 10.18
C TRP A 26 -34.43 14.00 10.25
N GLU A 27 -34.91 15.24 10.17
CA GLU A 27 -36.34 15.58 10.24
C GLU A 27 -37.13 14.95 9.09
N ARG A 28 -36.54 14.92 7.89
CA ARG A 28 -37.18 14.32 6.70
C ARG A 28 -37.44 12.83 6.88
N THR A 29 -36.49 12.09 7.45
CA THR A 29 -36.61 10.64 7.66
C THR A 29 -37.19 10.29 9.03
N LYS A 30 -37.52 11.29 9.86
CA LYS A 30 -38.01 11.15 11.23
C LYS A 30 -37.07 10.29 12.11
N GLY A 31 -35.76 10.42 11.91
CA GLY A 31 -34.75 9.67 12.66
C GLY A 31 -34.66 8.18 12.33
N VAL A 32 -35.23 7.75 11.19
CA VAL A 32 -35.11 6.37 10.72
C VAL A 32 -33.86 6.20 9.86
N CYS A 33 -33.12 5.11 10.09
CA CYS A 33 -31.94 4.75 9.32
C CYS A 33 -32.30 4.49 7.86
N VAL A 34 -31.66 5.19 6.92
CA VAL A 34 -31.92 5.02 5.47
C VAL A 34 -31.38 3.72 4.86
N ILE A 35 -30.74 2.86 5.66
CA ILE A 35 -30.11 1.61 5.21
C ILE A 35 -30.88 0.39 5.72
N CYS A 36 -31.16 0.34 7.02
CA CYS A 36 -31.84 -0.79 7.65
C CYS A 36 -33.28 -0.50 8.07
N GLU A 37 -33.76 0.71 7.81
CA GLU A 37 -35.15 1.14 8.06
C GLU A 37 -35.60 1.08 9.53
N THR A 38 -34.66 0.91 10.47
CA THR A 38 -34.96 0.93 11.91
C THR A 38 -34.76 2.33 12.50
N PRO A 39 -35.53 2.70 13.54
CA PRO A 39 -35.37 3.99 14.23
C PRO A 39 -34.02 4.06 14.94
N ILE A 40 -33.39 5.24 14.89
CA ILE A 40 -32.11 5.54 15.55
C ILE A 40 -32.39 6.32 16.84
N ASP A 41 -31.83 5.89 17.96
CA ASP A 41 -31.79 6.73 19.17
C ASP A 41 -30.69 7.78 19.02
N GLY A 42 -31.06 8.98 18.58
CA GLY A 42 -30.11 10.07 18.30
C GLY A 42 -29.31 10.56 19.51
N VAL A 43 -29.67 10.17 20.74
CA VAL A 43 -28.95 10.54 21.98
C VAL A 43 -27.98 9.44 22.39
N ARG A 44 -28.37 8.17 22.25
CA ARG A 44 -27.57 7.02 22.71
C ARG A 44 -26.70 6.41 21.63
N GLU A 45 -27.09 6.54 20.36
CA GLU A 45 -26.44 5.88 19.24
C GLU A 45 -25.72 6.87 18.34
N ARG A 46 -24.51 6.50 17.91
CA ARG A 46 -23.75 7.29 16.93
C ARG A 46 -24.31 7.06 15.53
N TRP A 47 -24.64 8.15 14.85
CA TRP A 47 -25.13 8.14 13.49
C TRP A 47 -24.43 9.18 12.62
N ILE A 48 -24.38 8.90 11.33
CA ILE A 48 -23.83 9.78 10.31
C ILE A 48 -24.85 10.03 9.22
N VAL A 49 -24.71 11.14 8.48
CA VAL A 49 -25.53 11.39 7.29
C VAL A 49 -24.89 10.64 6.13
N GLU A 50 -25.64 9.70 5.58
CA GLU A 50 -25.22 8.84 4.49
C GLU A 50 -26.05 9.13 3.23
N HIS A 51 -25.45 8.92 2.07
CA HIS A 51 -26.14 9.04 0.79
C HIS A 51 -26.81 7.71 0.43
N ILE A 52 -28.10 7.71 0.09
CA ILE A 52 -28.87 6.50 -0.26
C ILE A 52 -28.24 5.83 -1.49
N ARG A 53 -28.12 6.58 -2.59
CA ARG A 53 -27.26 6.25 -3.74
C ARG A 53 -25.91 6.93 -3.56
N ALA A 54 -24.83 6.15 -3.64
CA ALA A 54 -23.48 6.68 -3.54
C ALA A 54 -23.20 7.75 -4.60
N LEU A 55 -22.50 8.82 -4.23
CA LEU A 55 -22.07 9.89 -5.15
C LEU A 55 -21.17 9.35 -6.28
N GLU A 56 -20.39 8.30 -6.00
CA GLU A 56 -19.54 7.62 -6.99
C GLU A 56 -20.32 6.82 -8.04
N LEU A 57 -21.58 6.48 -7.75
CA LEU A 57 -22.49 5.75 -8.63
C LEU A 57 -23.59 6.66 -9.20
N GLY A 58 -23.27 7.95 -9.36
CA GLY A 58 -24.19 8.94 -9.91
C GLY A 58 -25.32 9.34 -8.95
N GLY A 59 -25.12 9.18 -7.63
CA GLY A 59 -25.99 9.76 -6.61
C GLY A 59 -25.93 11.28 -6.61
N ALA A 60 -27.06 11.93 -6.36
CA ALA A 60 -27.11 13.39 -6.20
C ALA A 60 -26.67 13.78 -4.77
N ASP A 61 -26.09 14.97 -4.63
CA ASP A 61 -25.77 15.55 -3.32
C ASP A 61 -26.89 16.51 -2.87
N ASP A 62 -28.10 15.97 -2.75
CA ASP A 62 -29.31 16.66 -2.32
C ASP A 62 -29.93 15.97 -1.09
N LEU A 63 -30.86 16.66 -0.42
CA LEU A 63 -31.56 16.14 0.76
C LEU A 63 -32.40 14.90 0.42
N GLU A 64 -32.78 14.72 -0.85
CA GLU A 64 -33.58 13.59 -1.29
C GLU A 64 -32.79 12.28 -1.30
N ASN A 65 -31.49 12.38 -1.59
CA ASN A 65 -30.56 11.27 -1.61
C ASN A 65 -29.72 11.13 -0.34
N MET A 66 -30.10 11.75 0.78
CA MET A 66 -29.39 11.57 2.06
C MET A 66 -30.33 11.43 3.26
N GLY A 67 -29.82 10.80 4.32
CA GLY A 67 -30.49 10.67 5.60
C GLY A 67 -29.57 10.09 6.67
N PRO A 68 -30.05 9.97 7.91
CA PRO A 68 -29.27 9.42 9.00
C PRO A 68 -29.09 7.90 8.82
N ALA A 69 -27.93 7.40 9.21
CA ALA A 69 -27.62 5.97 9.23
C ALA A 69 -26.81 5.64 10.48
N HIS A 70 -27.03 4.45 11.05
CA HIS A 70 -26.14 3.92 12.09
C HIS A 70 -24.71 3.86 11.56
N GLU A 71 -23.73 4.14 12.43
CA GLU A 71 -22.32 4.08 12.04
C GLU A 71 -21.92 2.71 11.46
N GLY A 72 -22.44 1.61 12.03
CA GLY A 72 -22.22 0.26 11.51
C GLY A 72 -22.81 0.03 10.12
N CYS A 73 -24.07 0.47 9.90
CA CYS A 73 -24.74 0.35 8.61
C CYS A 73 -24.03 1.16 7.53
N ALA A 74 -23.60 2.38 7.86
CA ALA A 74 -22.92 3.25 6.92
C ALA A 74 -21.53 2.71 6.54
N ARG A 75 -20.79 2.12 7.49
CA ARG A 75 -19.50 1.45 7.20
C ARG A 75 -19.68 0.25 6.25
N ALA A 76 -20.70 -0.58 6.49
CA ALA A 76 -21.00 -1.71 5.62
C ALA A 76 -21.37 -1.24 4.21
N LYS A 77 -22.26 -0.25 4.11
CA LYS A 77 -22.65 0.37 2.84
C LYS A 77 -21.46 0.98 2.10
N THR A 78 -20.61 1.74 2.78
CA THR A 78 -19.42 2.37 2.19
C THR A 78 -18.50 1.33 1.55
N ARG A 79 -18.27 0.19 2.22
CA ARG A 79 -17.47 -0.92 1.68
C ARG A 79 -18.08 -1.47 0.38
N ASP A 80 -19.37 -1.74 0.40
CA ASP A 80 -20.07 -2.36 -0.72
C ASP A 80 -20.19 -1.38 -1.90
N ASP A 81 -20.45 -0.10 -1.63
CA ASP A 81 -20.48 0.98 -2.63
C ASP A 81 -19.12 1.12 -3.34
N HIS A 82 -18.00 1.11 -2.61
CA HIS A 82 -16.68 1.16 -3.24
C HIS A 82 -16.41 -0.06 -4.13
N ALA A 83 -16.89 -1.25 -3.75
CA ALA A 83 -16.78 -2.45 -4.57
C ALA A 83 -17.61 -2.32 -5.87
N PHE A 84 -18.85 -1.82 -5.77
CA PHE A 84 -19.70 -1.55 -6.93
C PHE A 84 -19.12 -0.46 -7.83
N THR A 85 -18.62 0.65 -7.27
CA THR A 85 -17.93 1.71 -8.01
C THR A 85 -16.75 1.16 -8.80
N ALA A 86 -15.91 0.33 -8.17
CA ALA A 86 -14.75 -0.25 -8.84
C ALA A 86 -15.18 -1.13 -10.03
N ARG A 87 -16.27 -1.89 -9.89
CA ARG A 87 -16.84 -2.68 -11.00
C ARG A 87 -17.38 -1.79 -12.11
N ALA A 88 -18.14 -0.75 -11.78
CA ALA A 88 -18.70 0.19 -12.74
C ALA A 88 -17.60 0.93 -13.51
N LYS A 89 -16.54 1.41 -12.82
CA LYS A 89 -15.37 2.04 -13.45
C LYS A 89 -14.66 1.10 -14.41
N ARG A 90 -14.44 -0.18 -14.03
CA ARG A 90 -13.86 -1.19 -14.94
C ARG A 90 -14.72 -1.41 -16.19
N GLN A 91 -16.03 -1.55 -16.03
CA GLN A 91 -16.94 -1.71 -17.15
C GLN A 91 -16.94 -0.47 -18.06
N LYS A 92 -16.91 0.73 -17.49
CA LYS A 92 -16.81 1.99 -18.22
C LYS A 92 -15.50 2.09 -19.02
N ILE A 93 -14.37 1.70 -18.43
CA ILE A 93 -13.07 1.64 -19.13
C ILE A 93 -13.14 0.71 -20.34
N LEU A 94 -13.75 -0.47 -20.19
CA LEU A 94 -13.95 -1.41 -21.30
C LEU A 94 -14.87 -0.84 -22.39
N HIS A 95 -16.01 -0.26 -21.99
CA HIS A 95 -16.99 0.29 -22.92
C HIS A 95 -16.46 1.50 -23.72
N LEU A 96 -15.67 2.35 -23.07
CA LEU A 96 -15.01 3.49 -23.72
C LEU A 96 -13.80 3.06 -24.58
N GLY A 97 -13.40 1.78 -24.57
CA GLY A 97 -12.20 1.31 -25.25
C GLY A 97 -10.90 1.85 -24.64
N ALA A 98 -10.95 2.38 -23.42
CA ALA A 98 -9.81 2.94 -22.71
C ALA A 98 -8.96 1.87 -21.98
N ALA A 99 -9.32 0.59 -22.11
CA ALA A 99 -8.61 -0.51 -21.49
C ALA A 99 -7.24 -0.71 -22.13
N THR A 100 -6.18 -0.57 -21.35
CA THR A 100 -4.81 -0.93 -21.76
C THR A 100 -4.52 -2.39 -21.39
N THR A 101 -4.02 -3.18 -22.34
CA THR A 101 -3.65 -4.58 -22.08
C THR A 101 -2.34 -4.67 -21.30
N SER A 102 -2.33 -5.37 -20.17
CA SER A 102 -1.10 -5.70 -19.43
C SER A 102 -0.23 -6.74 -20.14
N HIS A 103 -0.83 -7.51 -21.06
CA HIS A 103 -0.16 -8.55 -21.86
C HIS A 103 -0.32 -8.25 -23.36
N PRO A 104 0.41 -7.25 -23.89
CA PRO A 104 0.36 -6.95 -25.31
C PRO A 104 0.90 -8.13 -26.11
N LEU A 105 0.25 -8.44 -27.25
CA LEU A 105 0.69 -9.51 -28.14
C LEU A 105 2.18 -9.33 -28.52
N PRO A 106 3.01 -10.39 -28.50
CA PRO A 106 4.42 -10.30 -28.87
C PRO A 106 4.59 -9.71 -30.27
N GLY A 107 5.37 -8.64 -30.42
CA GLY A 107 5.59 -7.95 -31.69
C GLY A 107 4.60 -6.80 -31.99
N SER A 108 3.48 -6.70 -31.26
CA SER A 108 2.56 -5.55 -31.36
C SER A 108 3.23 -4.24 -30.95
N ARG A 109 2.62 -3.09 -31.28
CA ARG A 109 3.13 -1.76 -30.88
C ARG A 109 3.26 -1.59 -29.36
N GLY A 110 2.41 -2.27 -28.59
CA GLY A 110 2.43 -2.23 -27.12
C GLY A 110 3.49 -3.14 -26.49
N SER A 111 4.09 -4.09 -27.23
CA SER A 111 5.08 -5.00 -26.66
C SER A 111 6.51 -4.43 -26.70
N PRO A 112 7.42 -4.85 -25.82
CA PRO A 112 8.83 -4.46 -25.90
C PRO A 112 9.55 -4.98 -27.15
N LEU A 113 9.01 -5.99 -27.81
CA LEU A 113 9.63 -6.68 -28.94
C LEU A 113 9.06 -6.14 -30.27
N LYS A 114 9.94 -5.99 -31.26
CA LYS A 114 9.52 -5.71 -32.65
C LYS A 114 10.21 -6.67 -33.62
N ARG A 115 9.48 -7.10 -34.64
CA ARG A 115 10.02 -7.89 -35.75
C ARG A 115 10.40 -6.94 -36.90
N LYS A 116 11.64 -7.02 -37.36
CA LYS A 116 12.15 -6.28 -38.52
C LYS A 116 11.70 -6.94 -39.83
N ILE A 117 11.83 -6.21 -40.94
CA ILE A 117 11.52 -6.72 -42.29
C ILE A 117 12.38 -7.95 -42.64
N ASN A 118 13.61 -8.01 -42.14
CA ASN A 118 14.52 -9.15 -42.31
C ASN A 118 14.19 -10.37 -41.40
N GLY A 119 13.05 -10.37 -40.72
CA GLY A 119 12.61 -11.47 -39.84
C GLY A 119 13.18 -11.45 -38.42
N GLN A 120 14.18 -10.62 -38.13
CA GLN A 120 14.81 -10.56 -36.81
C GLN A 120 13.90 -9.92 -35.76
N VAL A 121 13.78 -10.54 -34.58
CA VAL A 121 13.09 -9.96 -33.41
C VAL A 121 14.11 -9.21 -32.55
N VAL A 122 13.84 -7.94 -32.26
CA VAL A 122 14.71 -7.08 -31.45
C VAL A 122 13.90 -6.33 -30.38
N LEU A 123 14.57 -5.90 -29.31
CA LEU A 123 13.97 -4.97 -28.37
C LEU A 123 13.73 -3.61 -29.05
N ARG A 124 12.55 -3.06 -28.86
CA ARG A 124 12.10 -1.80 -29.48
C ARG A 124 12.92 -0.61 -28.96
N ALA A 125 13.32 -0.61 -27.70
CA ALA A 125 14.23 0.42 -27.13
C ALA A 125 15.61 0.41 -27.81
N GLU A 126 16.22 -0.76 -28.01
CA GLU A 126 17.54 -0.90 -28.67
C GLU A 126 17.53 -0.55 -30.16
N SER A 127 16.35 -0.56 -30.78
CA SER A 127 16.22 -0.27 -32.20
C SER A 127 16.24 1.23 -32.52
N MET A 128 15.93 2.09 -31.53
CA MET A 128 16.13 3.53 -31.61
C MET A 128 17.63 3.85 -31.46
N SER A 129 18.33 3.17 -30.54
CA SER A 129 19.76 3.39 -30.31
C SER A 129 20.65 2.92 -31.46
N ARG A 130 20.28 1.85 -32.19
CA ARG A 130 21.03 1.40 -33.38
C ARG A 130 20.88 2.30 -34.61
N LEU A 131 19.73 2.95 -34.80
CA LEU A 131 19.56 3.96 -35.86
C LEU A 131 20.37 5.22 -35.54
N ALA A 132 20.40 5.63 -34.26
CA ALA A 132 21.26 6.72 -33.79
C ALA A 132 22.77 6.38 -33.87
N LEU A 133 23.17 5.12 -33.66
CA LEU A 133 24.57 4.69 -33.80
C LEU A 133 25.05 4.65 -35.27
N ALA A 134 24.16 4.44 -36.23
CA ALA A 134 24.51 4.40 -37.65
C ALA A 134 24.78 5.81 -38.22
N GLU A 135 24.11 6.85 -37.69
CA GLU A 135 24.38 8.25 -38.04
C GLU A 135 25.70 8.80 -37.46
N LEU A 136 26.23 8.17 -36.40
CA LEU A 136 27.51 8.54 -35.77
C LEU A 136 28.74 7.91 -36.43
N ALA A 137 28.56 7.03 -37.43
CA ALA A 137 29.64 6.32 -38.11
C ALA A 137 30.06 6.95 -39.46
N ALA A 138 29.49 8.11 -39.84
CA ALA A 138 30.00 8.88 -40.98
C ALA A 138 31.21 9.73 -40.52
N PRO A 139 32.38 9.66 -41.20
CA PRO A 139 33.57 10.37 -40.75
C PRO A 139 33.44 11.87 -41.05
N VAL A 140 32.99 12.64 -40.07
CA VAL A 140 33.07 14.09 -40.12
C VAL A 140 34.37 14.52 -39.46
N SER A 141 35.35 14.79 -40.32
CA SER A 141 36.49 15.63 -40.03
C SER A 141 35.99 17.03 -39.66
N SER A 142 36.13 17.43 -38.39
CA SER A 142 36.54 18.77 -37.97
C SER A 142 36.35 18.95 -36.47
N SER A 143 37.45 19.30 -35.82
CA SER A 143 37.62 19.69 -34.43
C SER A 143 36.82 20.93 -34.01
N GLN A 144 35.90 20.83 -33.04
CA GLN A 144 35.56 21.89 -32.06
C GLN A 144 34.92 21.32 -30.76
N PRO A 145 35.13 21.93 -29.56
CA PRO A 145 34.61 21.43 -28.27
C PRO A 145 33.13 21.74 -28.02
N LEU A 146 32.45 20.83 -27.30
CA LEU A 146 31.04 20.87 -26.93
C LEU A 146 30.81 21.67 -25.63
N GLU A 147 30.58 22.98 -25.72
CA GLU A 147 29.99 23.77 -24.61
C GLU A 147 28.61 24.36 -24.93
N GLU A 148 28.02 24.08 -26.09
CA GLU A 148 26.85 24.85 -26.54
C GLU A 148 25.71 23.95 -27.03
N ARG A 149 25.13 23.11 -26.14
CA ARG A 149 24.01 22.23 -26.55
C ARG A 149 22.98 21.82 -25.49
N ALA A 150 22.82 22.57 -24.40
CA ALA A 150 21.77 22.32 -23.41
C ALA A 150 20.81 23.50 -23.15
N SER A 151 20.75 24.47 -24.06
CA SER A 151 19.74 25.54 -24.05
C SER A 151 18.69 25.25 -25.13
N LYS A 152 17.65 24.46 -24.78
CA LYS A 152 16.30 24.45 -25.38
C LYS A 152 15.49 23.22 -24.92
N LEU A 153 15.00 23.24 -23.68
CA LEU A 153 13.75 22.56 -23.30
C LEU A 153 13.01 23.50 -22.35
N HIS A 154 12.18 24.36 -22.95
CA HIS A 154 11.32 25.31 -22.27
C HIS A 154 9.97 24.62 -22.01
N CYS A 155 9.54 24.56 -20.75
CA CYS A 155 8.18 24.15 -20.36
C CYS A 155 7.48 25.39 -19.79
N PRO A 156 6.29 25.79 -20.27
CA PRO A 156 5.63 27.02 -19.79
C PRO A 156 5.00 26.82 -18.40
N PRO A 157 4.95 27.86 -17.54
CA PRO A 157 4.34 27.79 -16.22
C PRO A 157 2.80 27.81 -16.30
N ARG A 158 2.15 27.12 -15.36
CA ARG A 158 0.70 27.22 -15.13
C ARG A 158 0.42 28.30 -14.09
N ASP A 159 -0.22 29.37 -14.54
CA ASP A 159 -0.84 30.38 -13.68
C ASP A 159 -2.12 29.83 -13.03
N GLY A 160 -2.33 30.12 -11.74
CA GLY A 160 -3.61 29.82 -11.07
C GLY A 160 -3.55 29.75 -9.54
N THR A 161 -3.26 30.87 -8.88
CA THR A 161 -3.43 31.04 -7.43
C THR A 161 -4.89 31.42 -7.10
N PRO A 162 -5.56 30.79 -6.11
CA PRO A 162 -6.78 31.34 -5.52
C PRO A 162 -6.47 32.26 -4.32
N PRO A 163 -7.31 33.28 -4.03
CA PRO A 163 -6.99 34.29 -3.03
C PRO A 163 -7.42 33.90 -1.61
N GLY A 164 -6.53 34.20 -0.65
CA GLY A 164 -6.78 34.78 0.67
C GLY A 164 -7.77 34.12 1.64
N ILE A 165 -7.23 33.50 2.71
CA ILE A 165 -7.84 33.54 4.04
C ILE A 165 -6.76 33.88 5.07
N HIS A 166 -7.15 34.76 5.99
CA HIS A 166 -6.36 35.54 6.92
C HIS A 166 -5.41 34.78 7.85
N CYS A 167 -4.33 35.51 8.15
CA CYS A 167 -3.48 35.37 9.31
C CYS A 167 -4.25 35.26 10.63
N MET A 168 -3.87 34.29 11.47
CA MET A 168 -3.79 34.51 12.91
C MET A 168 -2.40 34.07 13.37
N ALA A 169 -1.61 35.07 13.72
CA ALA A 169 -0.36 34.91 14.43
C ALA A 169 -0.68 34.38 15.83
N ASN A 170 -0.04 33.28 16.24
CA ASN A 170 0.10 32.95 17.64
C ASN A 170 1.56 33.21 18.04
N SER A 171 1.71 34.18 18.92
CA SER A 171 2.98 34.68 19.45
C SER A 171 3.49 33.77 20.56
N GLU A 172 4.57 33.04 20.33
CA GLU A 172 5.40 32.49 21.40
C GLU A 172 6.87 32.90 21.22
N SER A 173 7.21 33.98 21.93
CA SER A 173 8.43 34.17 22.71
C SER A 173 9.73 33.52 22.19
N MET A 174 10.35 34.18 21.22
CA MET A 174 11.77 34.01 20.91
C MET A 174 12.64 34.70 21.98
N ARG A 175 13.31 33.91 22.83
CA ARG A 175 14.49 34.37 23.58
C ARG A 175 15.69 34.37 22.64
N LYS A 176 16.31 35.54 22.43
CA LYS A 176 17.61 35.69 21.77
C LYS A 176 18.75 35.20 22.68
N PRO A 177 19.76 34.48 22.15
CA PRO A 177 21.11 34.52 22.71
C PRO A 177 21.96 35.52 21.93
N THR A 178 22.69 36.32 22.68
CA THR A 178 23.65 37.33 22.25
C THR A 178 25.03 36.72 21.99
N GLY A 179 25.67 37.16 20.90
CA GLY A 179 27.12 37.39 20.84
C GLY A 179 28.00 36.24 20.34
N PRO A 180 29.13 36.56 19.67
CA PRO A 180 29.76 35.72 18.66
C PRO A 180 30.96 34.96 19.23
N ASP A 181 31.21 33.75 18.73
CA ASP A 181 32.55 33.17 18.86
C ASP A 181 32.90 32.17 17.75
N GLY A 182 34.10 32.37 17.22
CA GLY A 182 35.04 31.33 16.81
C GLY A 182 34.60 30.25 15.81
N SER A 183 35.02 30.46 14.57
CA SER A 183 35.48 29.45 13.61
C SER A 183 35.74 28.03 14.15
N HIS A 184 35.04 27.02 13.61
CA HIS A 184 35.58 25.70 13.21
C HIS A 184 34.53 24.93 12.37
N PRO A 185 34.93 24.22 11.30
CA PRO A 185 34.00 23.39 10.54
C PRO A 185 33.58 22.20 11.39
N ARG A 186 32.32 22.20 11.82
CA ARG A 186 31.76 21.11 12.62
C ARG A 186 31.52 19.92 11.68
N SER A 187 32.44 18.96 11.70
CA SER A 187 32.23 17.63 11.12
C SER A 187 30.86 17.11 11.57
N VAL A 188 29.94 16.95 10.62
CA VAL A 188 28.63 16.32 10.84
C VAL A 188 28.92 14.86 11.16
N LYS A 189 28.94 14.52 12.45
CA LYS A 189 29.03 13.12 12.88
C LYS A 189 27.79 12.39 12.35
N ALA A 190 28.02 11.30 11.62
CA ALA A 190 26.96 10.38 11.21
C ALA A 190 26.09 10.02 12.41
N ALA A 191 24.77 10.12 12.25
CA ALA A 191 23.82 9.73 13.28
C ALA A 191 24.11 8.28 13.72
N PRO A 192 24.05 7.97 15.03
CA PRO A 192 24.20 6.59 15.49
C PRO A 192 23.10 5.74 14.86
N LYS A 193 23.48 4.59 14.28
CA LYS A 193 22.53 3.55 13.86
C LYS A 193 21.58 3.31 15.03
N SER A 194 20.27 3.42 14.80
CA SER A 194 19.27 3.30 15.84
C SER A 194 19.51 2.02 16.64
N ALA A 195 19.58 2.17 17.96
CA ALA A 195 19.69 1.03 18.86
C ALA A 195 18.36 0.29 18.79
N ALA A 196 18.36 -0.89 18.17
CA ALA A 196 17.19 -1.70 17.93
C ALA A 196 16.29 -1.78 19.17
N LEU A 197 15.05 -1.30 19.06
CA LEU A 197 14.09 -1.36 20.16
C LEU A 197 13.76 -2.83 20.47
N ARG A 198 14.41 -3.40 21.48
CA ARG A 198 14.16 -4.78 21.95
C ARG A 198 12.88 -4.87 22.78
N ILE A 199 11.72 -4.86 22.12
CA ILE A 199 10.49 -5.34 22.77
C ILE A 199 10.58 -6.87 22.85
N PRO A 200 10.36 -7.51 24.01
CA PRO A 200 10.52 -8.96 24.15
C PRO A 200 9.55 -9.76 23.27
N ALA A 201 10.04 -10.86 22.68
CA ALA A 201 9.30 -11.78 21.82
C ALA A 201 8.18 -12.59 22.53
N SER A 202 8.02 -12.39 23.84
CA SER A 202 7.13 -13.18 24.70
C SER A 202 5.64 -13.12 24.34
N HIS A 203 5.22 -12.18 23.51
CA HIS A 203 3.83 -12.06 23.05
C HIS A 203 3.55 -12.79 21.72
N VAL A 204 4.60 -13.15 20.97
CA VAL A 204 4.47 -13.75 19.63
C VAL A 204 4.65 -15.25 19.67
N VAL A 205 5.59 -15.75 20.48
CA VAL A 205 5.90 -17.18 20.60
C VAL A 205 4.94 -17.86 21.57
N LEU A 206 4.26 -18.91 21.13
CA LEU A 206 3.30 -19.66 21.95
C LEU A 206 3.97 -20.83 22.69
N ALA A 207 3.25 -21.41 23.66
CA ALA A 207 3.70 -22.60 24.37
C ALA A 207 3.99 -23.75 23.38
N GLY A 208 5.15 -24.40 23.55
CA GLY A 208 5.63 -25.45 22.64
C GLY A 208 6.38 -24.95 21.41
N GLU A 209 6.49 -23.62 21.21
CA GLU A 209 7.31 -23.04 20.16
C GLU A 209 8.68 -22.60 20.70
N GLU A 210 9.70 -22.71 19.85
CA GLU A 210 11.07 -22.38 20.24
C GLU A 210 11.37 -20.90 19.94
N ALA A 211 11.53 -20.09 21.00
CA ALA A 211 11.82 -18.67 20.86
C ALA A 211 13.11 -18.38 20.06
N ALA A 212 14.12 -19.27 20.15
CA ALA A 212 15.36 -19.12 19.40
C ALA A 212 15.15 -19.17 17.88
N GLN A 213 14.17 -19.94 17.40
CA GLN A 213 13.84 -20.01 15.97
C GLN A 213 13.18 -18.70 15.48
N TYR A 214 12.31 -18.12 16.31
CA TYR A 214 11.70 -16.82 16.01
C TYR A 214 12.76 -15.72 15.99
N GLU A 215 13.63 -15.65 17.00
CA GLU A 215 14.69 -14.63 17.06
C GLU A 215 15.64 -14.73 15.86
N LYS A 216 15.99 -15.95 15.43
CA LYS A 216 16.75 -16.18 14.21
C LYS A 216 16.02 -15.66 12.98
N LEU A 217 14.74 -16.00 12.81
CA LEU A 217 13.92 -15.53 11.69
C LEU A 217 13.86 -13.99 11.65
N HIS A 218 13.63 -13.35 12.79
CA HIS A 218 13.61 -11.90 12.90
C HIS A 218 14.97 -11.30 12.51
N ALA A 219 16.08 -11.88 12.98
CA ALA A 219 17.42 -11.44 12.61
C ALA A 219 17.70 -11.57 11.11
N ASP A 220 17.29 -12.68 10.49
CA ASP A 220 17.44 -12.91 9.05
C ASP A 220 16.63 -11.89 8.23
N ILE A 221 15.40 -11.59 8.64
CA ILE A 221 14.55 -10.56 8.00
C ILE A 221 15.14 -9.16 8.19
N ALA A 222 15.57 -8.82 9.40
CA ALA A 222 16.20 -7.53 9.70
C ALA A 222 17.47 -7.32 8.87
N SER A 223 18.30 -8.37 8.73
CA SER A 223 19.49 -8.36 7.89
C SER A 223 19.15 -8.14 6.42
N ALA A 224 18.10 -8.80 5.91
CA ALA A 224 17.67 -8.67 4.52
C ALA A 224 17.07 -7.30 4.19
N VAL A 225 16.27 -6.72 5.10
CA VAL A 225 15.63 -5.40 4.90
C VAL A 225 16.62 -4.25 5.16
N GLY A 226 17.51 -4.40 6.13
CA GLY A 226 18.48 -3.39 6.54
C GLY A 226 17.82 -2.09 7.02
N PRO A 227 17.03 -2.11 8.11
CA PRO A 227 16.29 -0.94 8.56
C PRO A 227 17.23 0.21 8.93
N THR A 228 16.92 1.43 8.48
CA THR A 228 17.77 2.62 8.72
C THR A 228 17.28 3.51 9.86
N ASP A 229 16.02 3.37 10.24
CA ASP A 229 15.40 4.15 11.32
C ASP A 229 14.41 3.31 12.12
N ILE A 230 13.92 3.92 13.21
CA ILE A 230 13.01 3.28 14.16
C ILE A 230 11.67 2.84 13.53
N ILE A 231 11.19 3.53 12.49
CA ILE A 231 9.93 3.18 11.82
C ILE A 231 10.13 1.90 11.02
N GLU A 232 11.25 1.80 10.28
CA GLU A 232 11.60 0.58 9.56
C GLU A 232 11.85 -0.60 10.52
N GLU A 233 12.42 -0.37 11.70
CA GLU A 233 12.56 -1.41 12.73
C GLU A 233 11.22 -1.99 13.19
N PHE A 234 10.19 -1.14 13.38
CA PHE A 234 8.84 -1.63 13.70
C PHE A 234 8.26 -2.48 12.57
N TRP A 235 8.40 -2.02 11.32
CA TRP A 235 7.90 -2.77 10.17
C TRP A 235 8.62 -4.10 9.96
N VAL A 236 9.94 -4.15 10.16
CA VAL A 236 10.72 -5.39 10.12
C VAL A 236 10.21 -6.39 11.15
N ARG A 237 9.92 -5.92 12.36
CA ARG A 237 9.34 -6.75 13.41
C ARG A 237 7.96 -7.29 13.03
N ASP A 238 7.06 -6.42 12.58
CA ASP A 238 5.71 -6.82 12.15
C ASP A 238 5.77 -7.85 11.01
N VAL A 239 6.72 -7.70 10.09
CA VAL A 239 6.97 -8.67 9.01
C VAL A 239 7.40 -10.02 9.59
N ALA A 240 8.32 -10.05 10.57
CA ALA A 240 8.73 -11.29 11.22
C ALA A 240 7.58 -11.97 11.96
N ASP A 241 6.75 -11.20 12.67
CA ASP A 241 5.58 -11.70 13.39
C ASP A 241 4.56 -12.33 12.44
N LEU A 242 4.28 -11.67 11.31
CA LEU A 242 3.36 -12.17 10.30
C LEU A 242 3.90 -13.43 9.58
N VAL A 243 5.21 -13.52 9.37
CA VAL A 243 5.83 -14.74 8.83
C VAL A 243 5.72 -15.88 9.85
N TRP A 244 6.00 -15.61 11.12
CA TRP A 244 5.88 -16.59 12.19
C TRP A 244 4.44 -17.11 12.34
N GLU A 245 3.46 -16.21 12.32
CA GLU A 245 2.04 -16.54 12.33
C GLU A 245 1.65 -17.40 11.12
N THR A 246 2.12 -17.04 9.92
CA THR A 246 1.88 -17.82 8.70
C THR A 246 2.42 -19.25 8.81
N LEU A 247 3.64 -19.42 9.32
CA LEU A 247 4.24 -20.75 9.53
C LEU A 247 3.45 -21.56 10.54
N ARG A 248 3.02 -20.95 11.65
CA ARG A 248 2.17 -21.59 12.65
C ARG A 248 0.84 -22.03 12.05
N LEU A 249 0.13 -21.14 11.36
CA LEU A 249 -1.17 -21.45 10.75
C LEU A 249 -1.07 -22.60 9.74
N ARG A 250 0.01 -22.66 8.96
CA ARG A 250 0.27 -23.78 8.03
C ARG A 250 0.48 -25.10 8.78
N ARG A 251 1.25 -25.10 9.87
CA ARG A 251 1.42 -26.30 10.71
C ARG A 251 0.09 -26.76 11.32
N LEU A 252 -0.67 -25.84 11.90
CA LEU A 252 -1.97 -26.13 12.52
C LEU A 252 -3.00 -26.63 11.51
N ARG A 253 -3.02 -26.05 10.30
CA ARG A 253 -3.86 -26.53 9.20
C ARG A 253 -3.51 -27.96 8.79
N GLY A 254 -2.22 -28.29 8.71
CA GLY A 254 -1.77 -29.66 8.45
C GLY A 254 -2.19 -30.63 9.57
N ALA A 255 -2.03 -30.24 10.82
CA ALA A 255 -2.47 -31.03 11.97
C ALA A 255 -3.99 -31.24 11.99
N LEU A 256 -4.77 -30.23 11.59
CA LEU A 256 -6.22 -30.36 11.44
C LEU A 256 -6.58 -31.45 10.42
N LEU A 257 -5.86 -31.51 9.29
CA LEU A 257 -6.08 -32.56 8.30
C LEU A 257 -5.82 -33.94 8.90
N GLN A 258 -4.72 -34.11 9.63
CA GLN A 258 -4.40 -35.39 10.29
C GLN A 258 -5.50 -35.83 11.26
N VAL A 259 -6.04 -34.90 12.06
CA VAL A 259 -7.17 -35.21 12.95
C VAL A 259 -8.45 -35.52 12.17
N ALA A 260 -8.70 -34.81 11.07
CA ALA A 260 -9.89 -35.02 10.23
C ALA A 260 -9.85 -36.36 9.46
N MET A 261 -8.68 -36.96 9.25
CA MET A 261 -8.54 -38.23 8.52
C MET A 261 -9.28 -39.40 9.19
N ARG A 262 -9.39 -39.38 10.53
CA ARG A 262 -10.23 -40.35 11.26
C ARG A 262 -11.69 -40.30 10.79
N ASN A 263 -12.25 -39.10 10.64
CA ASN A 263 -13.63 -38.92 10.14
C ASN A 263 -13.78 -39.39 8.69
N GLY A 264 -12.72 -39.23 7.88
CA GLY A 264 -12.69 -39.76 6.52
C GLY A 264 -12.78 -41.29 6.51
N LEU A 265 -12.01 -41.95 7.37
CA LEU A 265 -12.04 -43.41 7.51
C LEU A 265 -13.39 -43.92 8.02
N GLU A 266 -13.99 -43.24 9.01
CA GLU A 266 -15.33 -43.55 9.54
C GLU A 266 -16.42 -43.48 8.47
N ARG A 267 -16.23 -42.73 7.38
CA ARG A 267 -17.16 -42.67 6.24
C ARG A 267 -16.88 -43.71 5.17
N VAL A 268 -15.61 -43.98 4.88
CA VAL A 268 -15.21 -44.85 3.78
C VAL A 268 -15.22 -46.33 4.18
N LEU A 269 -14.65 -46.68 5.34
CA LEU A 269 -14.48 -48.08 5.75
C LEU A 269 -15.81 -48.86 5.90
N PRO A 270 -16.92 -48.29 6.40
CA PRO A 270 -18.18 -49.02 6.49
C PRO A 270 -18.78 -49.44 5.14
N LEU A 271 -18.30 -48.89 4.02
CA LEU A 271 -18.69 -49.31 2.67
C LEU A 271 -17.95 -50.57 2.21
N LEU A 272 -16.85 -50.92 2.87
CA LEU A 272 -15.95 -52.01 2.48
C LEU A 272 -16.02 -53.20 3.44
N VAL A 273 -16.27 -52.94 4.73
CA VAL A 273 -16.27 -53.94 5.80
C VAL A 273 -17.40 -53.70 6.79
N GLU A 274 -17.65 -54.67 7.67
CA GLU A 274 -18.66 -54.55 8.73
C GLU A 274 -18.41 -53.31 9.61
N ALA A 275 -19.48 -52.58 9.94
CA ALA A 275 -19.40 -51.30 10.66
C ALA A 275 -18.61 -51.38 11.99
N SER A 276 -18.80 -52.46 12.78
CA SER A 276 -18.10 -52.65 14.06
C SER A 276 -16.59 -52.88 13.91
N PHE A 277 -16.17 -53.41 12.75
CA PHE A 277 -14.77 -53.59 12.41
C PHE A 277 -14.18 -52.30 11.81
N ALA A 278 -14.94 -51.60 10.96
CA ALA A 278 -14.56 -50.30 10.42
C ALA A 278 -14.24 -49.27 11.51
N GLU A 279 -15.09 -49.18 12.54
CA GLU A 279 -14.93 -48.24 13.66
C GLU A 279 -13.63 -48.52 14.44
N ARG A 280 -13.41 -49.78 14.83
CA ARG A 280 -12.17 -50.19 15.53
C ARG A 280 -10.94 -49.94 14.67
N LEU A 281 -11.00 -50.30 13.39
CA LEU A 281 -9.88 -50.13 12.47
C LEU A 281 -9.51 -48.65 12.27
N ALA A 282 -10.50 -47.75 12.19
CA ALA A 282 -10.25 -46.32 12.11
C ALA A 282 -9.60 -45.77 13.40
N GLU A 283 -9.96 -46.30 14.56
CA GLU A 283 -9.37 -45.91 15.85
C GLU A 283 -7.92 -46.40 16.00
N ASP A 284 -7.66 -47.66 15.68
CA ASP A 284 -6.32 -48.25 15.74
C ASP A 284 -5.39 -47.61 14.69
N TRP A 285 -5.93 -47.26 13.51
CA TRP A 285 -5.22 -46.46 12.50
C TRP A 285 -4.83 -45.09 13.06
N PHE A 286 -5.76 -44.42 13.76
CA PHE A 286 -5.50 -43.09 14.34
C PHE A 286 -4.44 -43.13 15.47
N ARG A 287 -4.32 -44.26 16.18
CA ARG A 287 -3.25 -44.52 17.16
C ARG A 287 -1.90 -44.81 16.51
N GLY A 288 -1.85 -44.99 15.19
CA GLY A 288 -0.65 -45.28 14.44
C GLY A 288 -0.22 -46.75 14.50
N GLU A 289 -1.16 -47.67 14.72
CA GLU A 289 -0.86 -49.10 14.75
C GLU A 289 -0.48 -49.60 13.35
N ASN A 290 0.75 -50.11 13.20
CA ASN A 290 1.28 -50.54 11.89
C ASN A 290 0.38 -51.56 11.18
N GLN A 291 -0.24 -52.46 11.94
CA GLN A 291 -1.15 -53.47 11.40
C GLN A 291 -2.45 -52.84 10.88
N ALA A 292 -3.00 -51.85 11.59
CA ALA A 292 -4.17 -51.10 11.15
C ALA A 292 -3.88 -50.27 9.89
N ASN A 293 -2.72 -49.61 9.83
CA ASN A 293 -2.28 -48.88 8.65
C ASN A 293 -2.23 -49.78 7.40
N ALA A 294 -1.56 -50.94 7.52
CA ALA A 294 -1.47 -51.90 6.42
C ALA A 294 -2.83 -52.48 6.02
N ALA A 295 -3.72 -52.72 6.99
CA ALA A 295 -5.07 -53.22 6.73
C ALA A 295 -5.94 -52.18 5.98
N VAL A 296 -5.89 -50.90 6.38
CA VAL A 296 -6.57 -49.80 5.67
C VAL A 296 -6.06 -49.69 4.24
N ASP A 297 -4.75 -49.70 4.02
CA ASP A 297 -4.16 -49.62 2.69
C ASP A 297 -4.61 -50.80 1.80
N THR A 298 -4.65 -52.01 2.35
CA THR A 298 -5.09 -53.22 1.63
C THR A 298 -6.57 -53.13 1.26
N LEU A 299 -7.45 -52.77 2.22
CA LEU A 299 -8.89 -52.66 1.99
C LEU A 299 -9.23 -51.61 0.92
N LEU A 300 -8.55 -50.47 0.94
CA LEU A 300 -8.73 -49.44 -0.08
C LEU A 300 -8.26 -49.94 -1.45
N ALA A 301 -7.10 -50.59 -1.51
CA ALA A 301 -6.56 -51.14 -2.76
C ALA A 301 -7.47 -52.21 -3.37
N ASP A 302 -8.01 -53.13 -2.56
CA ASP A 302 -8.94 -54.19 -2.99
C ASP A 302 -10.24 -53.60 -3.56
N ALA A 303 -10.66 -52.44 -3.06
CA ALA A 303 -11.80 -51.67 -3.56
C ALA A 303 -11.46 -50.74 -4.74
N ALA A 304 -10.22 -50.78 -5.24
CA ALA A 304 -9.68 -49.85 -6.24
C ALA A 304 -9.80 -48.35 -5.85
N LEU A 305 -9.77 -48.06 -4.55
CA LEU A 305 -9.80 -46.71 -4.00
C LEU A 305 -8.39 -46.25 -3.61
N SER A 306 -8.08 -44.99 -3.88
CA SER A 306 -6.88 -44.33 -3.35
C SER A 306 -7.15 -43.84 -1.93
N PHE A 307 -6.08 -43.74 -1.12
CA PHE A 307 -6.10 -43.05 0.16
C PHE A 307 -6.47 -41.55 0.03
N ASP A 308 -6.37 -40.98 -1.17
CA ASP A 308 -6.90 -39.65 -1.46
C ASP A 308 -8.43 -39.56 -1.31
N THR A 309 -9.16 -40.68 -1.43
CA THR A 309 -10.61 -40.75 -1.14
C THR A 309 -10.88 -40.40 0.32
N VAL A 310 -10.08 -40.97 1.22
CA VAL A 310 -10.16 -40.68 2.67
C VAL A 310 -9.79 -39.23 2.94
N LYS A 311 -8.75 -38.70 2.29
CA LYS A 311 -8.37 -37.27 2.41
C LYS A 311 -9.48 -36.34 1.91
N ALA A 312 -10.12 -36.70 0.80
CA ALA A 312 -11.22 -35.91 0.24
C ALA A 312 -12.41 -35.88 1.20
N GLU A 313 -12.80 -37.02 1.78
CA GLU A 313 -13.85 -37.08 2.80
C GLU A 313 -13.49 -36.30 4.07
N ALA A 314 -12.26 -36.43 4.54
CA ALA A 314 -11.74 -35.69 5.68
C ALA A 314 -11.80 -34.17 5.44
N LEU A 315 -11.39 -33.72 4.26
CA LEU A 315 -11.45 -32.32 3.86
C LEU A 315 -12.89 -31.83 3.72
N ALA A 316 -13.75 -32.60 3.06
CA ALA A 316 -15.16 -32.26 2.87
C ALA A 316 -15.90 -32.10 4.20
N ALA A 317 -15.57 -32.90 5.21
CA ALA A 317 -16.14 -32.78 6.55
C ALA A 317 -15.77 -31.49 7.29
N ARG A 318 -14.69 -30.81 6.88
CA ARG A 318 -14.11 -29.65 7.59
C ARG A 318 -13.81 -28.47 6.66
N LEU A 319 -14.41 -28.44 5.47
CA LEU A 319 -14.05 -27.50 4.41
C LEU A 319 -14.06 -26.04 4.88
N ASP A 320 -15.10 -25.64 5.63
CA ASP A 320 -15.23 -24.30 6.20
C ASP A 320 -14.05 -23.90 7.10
N ASP A 321 -13.53 -24.85 7.89
CA ASP A 321 -12.38 -24.59 8.77
C ASP A 321 -11.10 -24.43 7.94
N PHE A 322 -10.90 -25.25 6.91
CA PHE A 322 -9.77 -25.10 5.98
C PHE A 322 -9.80 -23.74 5.27
N GLU A 323 -10.97 -23.32 4.79
CA GLU A 323 -11.16 -22.00 4.19
C GLU A 323 -10.90 -20.86 5.18
N ARG A 324 -11.24 -21.04 6.47
CA ARG A 324 -10.90 -20.06 7.52
C ARG A 324 -9.38 -19.98 7.73
N PHE A 325 -8.68 -21.11 7.81
CA PHE A 325 -7.22 -21.12 7.88
C PHE A 325 -6.58 -20.47 6.65
N ASP A 326 -7.07 -20.77 5.45
CA ASP A 326 -6.60 -20.15 4.21
C ASP A 326 -6.78 -18.64 4.21
N ARG A 327 -7.93 -18.15 4.67
CA ARG A 327 -8.18 -16.71 4.80
C ARG A 327 -7.26 -16.05 5.80
N LEU A 328 -6.98 -16.67 6.93
CA LEU A 328 -6.04 -16.15 7.93
C LEU A 328 -4.62 -16.07 7.35
N ILE A 329 -4.17 -17.14 6.68
CA ILE A 329 -2.86 -17.18 6.02
C ILE A 329 -2.76 -16.09 4.95
N ALA A 330 -3.75 -16.00 4.05
CA ALA A 330 -3.78 -15.01 2.99
C ALA A 330 -3.81 -13.56 3.54
N ASN A 331 -4.52 -13.33 4.65
CA ASN A 331 -4.54 -12.03 5.32
C ASN A 331 -3.16 -11.65 5.88
N ALA A 332 -2.50 -12.58 6.58
CA ALA A 332 -1.16 -12.36 7.13
C ALA A 332 -0.13 -12.08 6.03
N GLU A 333 -0.17 -12.85 4.94
CA GLU A 333 0.71 -12.65 3.77
C GLU A 333 0.44 -11.30 3.07
N ALA A 334 -0.83 -10.92 2.92
CA ALA A 334 -1.20 -9.63 2.34
C ALA A 334 -0.70 -8.46 3.19
N ARG A 335 -0.85 -8.53 4.52
CA ARG A 335 -0.34 -7.52 5.45
C ARG A 335 1.18 -7.43 5.37
N ARG A 336 1.88 -8.56 5.38
CA ARG A 336 3.35 -8.61 5.24
C ARG A 336 3.81 -7.93 3.96
N ASN A 337 3.18 -8.27 2.84
CA ASN A 337 3.51 -7.68 1.54
C ASN A 337 3.21 -6.17 1.49
N ALA A 338 2.15 -5.71 2.18
CA ALA A 338 1.83 -4.29 2.28
C ALA A 338 2.86 -3.52 3.09
N ILE A 339 3.34 -4.09 4.21
CA ILE A 339 4.37 -3.48 5.06
C ILE A 339 5.69 -3.34 4.30
N LEU A 340 6.14 -4.38 3.60
CA LEU A 340 7.36 -4.30 2.79
C LEU A 340 7.29 -3.19 1.72
N ARG A 341 6.13 -3.00 1.09
CA ARG A 341 5.91 -1.87 0.16
C ARG A 341 5.88 -0.51 0.85
N GLU A 342 5.55 -0.44 2.14
CA GLU A 342 5.59 0.81 2.91
C GLU A 342 7.04 1.16 3.26
N VAL A 343 7.88 0.17 3.56
CA VAL A 343 9.34 0.37 3.73
C VAL A 343 9.93 1.00 2.47
N ASP A 344 9.66 0.43 1.29
CA ASP A 344 10.17 0.97 0.02
C ASP A 344 9.69 2.42 -0.22
N ARG A 345 8.40 2.68 -0.02
CA ARG A 345 7.81 4.02 -0.18
C ARG A 345 8.38 5.05 0.80
N HIS A 346 8.60 4.64 2.05
CA HIS A 346 9.21 5.49 3.07
C HIS A 346 10.64 5.91 2.66
N ARG A 347 11.43 4.98 2.13
CA ARG A 347 12.77 5.24 1.61
C ARG A 347 12.77 6.18 0.42
N GLU A 348 11.87 5.96 -0.55
CA GLU A 348 11.69 6.86 -1.69
C GLU A 348 11.33 8.28 -1.23
N ALA A 349 10.38 8.41 -0.30
CA ALA A 349 9.97 9.70 0.22
C ALA A 349 11.10 10.42 1.00
N LEU A 350 11.90 9.66 1.77
CA LEU A 350 13.06 10.20 2.47
C LEU A 350 14.14 10.68 1.49
N ALA A 351 14.44 9.90 0.46
CA ALA A 351 15.40 10.25 -0.58
C ALA A 351 15.01 11.56 -1.29
N VAL A 352 13.73 11.72 -1.66
CA VAL A 352 13.21 12.96 -2.28
C VAL A 352 13.33 14.15 -1.34
N ARG A 353 13.01 13.99 -0.04
CA ARG A 353 13.16 15.07 0.94
C ARG A 353 14.62 15.49 1.11
N LEU A 354 15.53 14.53 1.21
CA LEU A 354 16.96 14.80 1.34
C LEU A 354 17.53 15.49 0.09
N ALA A 355 17.11 15.09 -1.11
CA ALA A 355 17.50 15.74 -2.36
C ALA A 355 17.08 17.22 -2.39
N ARG A 356 15.82 17.53 -2.04
CA ARG A 356 15.33 18.91 -1.97
C ARG A 356 16.06 19.76 -0.93
N ILE A 357 16.35 19.19 0.25
CA ILE A 357 17.11 19.88 1.28
C ILE A 357 18.52 20.19 0.76
N GLY A 358 19.17 19.25 0.08
CA GLY A 358 20.46 19.46 -0.58
C GLY A 358 20.42 20.62 -1.58
N GLU A 359 19.42 20.65 -2.46
CA GLU A 359 19.21 21.74 -3.42
C GLU A 359 19.06 23.10 -2.71
N THR A 360 18.24 23.18 -1.65
CA THR A 360 18.05 24.44 -0.90
C THR A 360 19.31 24.91 -0.15
N ILE A 361 20.14 23.98 0.33
CA ILE A 361 21.42 24.32 0.99
C ILE A 361 22.41 24.85 -0.04
N ILE A 362 22.49 24.23 -1.22
CA ILE A 362 23.36 24.67 -2.32
C ILE A 362 22.96 26.09 -2.77
N GLU A 363 21.67 26.37 -2.93
CA GLU A 363 21.19 27.72 -3.28
C GLU A 363 21.52 28.78 -2.21
N ALA A 364 21.47 28.41 -0.92
CA ALA A 364 21.81 29.32 0.19
C ALA A 364 23.31 29.58 0.32
N GLU A 365 24.17 28.64 -0.09
CA GLU A 365 25.63 28.82 -0.12
C GLU A 365 26.09 29.68 -1.32
N PHE A 366 25.26 29.86 -2.34
CA PHE A 366 25.59 30.59 -3.58
C PHE A 366 25.05 32.03 -3.65
N THR A 367 24.53 32.61 -2.55
CA THR A 367 24.25 34.04 -2.51
C THR A 367 25.55 34.84 -2.39
N ASP A 368 26.03 35.38 -3.52
CA ASP A 368 27.17 36.30 -3.59
C ASP A 368 27.00 37.47 -2.59
N VAL A 369 27.92 37.56 -1.64
CA VAL A 369 28.10 38.77 -0.82
C VAL A 369 28.64 39.84 -1.75
N ASN A 370 27.76 40.67 -2.30
CA ASN A 370 28.13 41.83 -3.09
C ASN A 370 29.04 42.74 -2.24
N PRO A 371 30.33 42.93 -2.58
CA PRO A 371 31.19 43.81 -1.81
C PRO A 371 30.71 45.25 -1.99
N GLN A 372 30.15 45.83 -0.92
CA GLN A 372 29.85 47.25 -0.92
C GLN A 372 31.14 48.04 -1.12
N THR A 373 31.23 48.73 -2.24
CA THR A 373 32.29 49.69 -2.54
C THR A 373 32.31 50.79 -1.47
N PRO A 374 33.46 51.09 -0.85
CA PRO A 374 33.56 52.17 0.13
C PRO A 374 33.35 53.53 -0.55
N ASN A 375 32.35 54.25 -0.07
CA ASN A 375 32.01 55.59 -0.53
C ASN A 375 33.08 56.58 -0.02
N VAL A 376 33.98 57.02 -0.91
CA VAL A 376 34.95 58.08 -0.62
C VAL A 376 34.26 59.43 -0.80
N SER A 377 33.94 60.09 0.32
CA SER A 377 33.40 61.45 0.34
C SER A 377 34.50 62.47 -0.04
N PRO A 378 34.23 63.46 -0.91
CA PRO A 378 35.17 64.55 -1.15
C PRO A 378 35.10 65.57 0.01
N SER A 379 36.27 66.00 0.46
CA SER A 379 36.46 67.06 1.45
C SER A 379 35.92 68.41 0.94
N ALA A 380 34.96 69.00 1.66
CA ALA A 380 34.61 70.41 1.51
C ALA A 380 35.21 71.21 2.68
N SER A 381 36.17 72.05 2.31
CA SER A 381 36.85 73.05 3.10
C SER A 381 35.93 74.19 3.56
N GLY A 382 35.99 74.49 4.86
CA GLY A 382 36.09 75.84 5.43
C GLY A 382 34.88 76.79 5.36
N GLN A 383 34.39 77.23 6.53
CA GLN A 383 34.47 78.63 7.00
C GLN A 383 33.77 78.84 8.38
N PRO A 384 34.01 79.96 9.09
CA PRO A 384 34.34 79.94 10.51
C PRO A 384 33.26 80.49 11.46
N TYR A 385 33.54 80.29 12.75
CA TYR A 385 32.94 80.92 13.92
C TYR A 385 32.82 82.45 13.83
N ALA A 386 31.66 82.98 14.23
CA ALA A 386 31.52 84.34 14.76
C ALA A 386 30.52 84.39 15.94
N LYS A 387 31.10 84.60 17.13
CA LYS A 387 30.65 85.24 18.39
C LYS A 387 29.14 85.49 18.66
N ARG A 388 28.68 84.91 19.79
CA ARG A 388 28.02 85.48 21.00
C ARG A 388 27.53 86.96 20.97
N PRO A 389 26.49 87.33 21.73
CA PRO A 389 26.30 87.06 23.18
C PRO A 389 25.49 85.82 23.56
#